data_AF-C3XZJ0-F1
#
_entry.id   AF-C3XZJ0-F1
#
_cell.length_a   1.000
_cell.length_b   1.000
_cell.length_c   1.000
_cell.angle_alpha   90.00
_cell.angle_beta   90.00
_cell.angle_gamma   90.00
#
_symmetry.space_group_name_H-M   'P 1'
#
loop_
_entity.id
_entity.type
_entity.pdbx_description
1 polymer ?
#
loop_
_entity_poly.entity_id
_entity_poly.type
_entity_poly.pdbx_seq_one_letter_code
_entity_poly.pdbx_strand_id
1 'polypeptide(L)'
;MANPFRLNLEQPKRNVFVTQLGEREDEELEDDIHKYPVVKESAGRLLENGFRTLQKTLLLKKEVEVERVDEELSAKRAEFHKRMETCKQRQLELQNKQQKIKDRVQKFEKFITENDAKRRRAIQKYQTELKLNEQKANEQQMLEEQLEELKIRHSKLQNKLQQYKKFEAYLLRVIDNMPEGYLEVGDSMINATMMRHDTLHNTNMDLSRRVSKLMDQQINKDLSELQANQEKTMDANKKMEQDLQAKSKDYVVQSTDLAQILLAVDNISDKCLKRRTTPLDELSYLQKLQMIKDSIMERIAVEELAKTIEVPKELQVVHKPEPEKAKKVKSPTRSPQHTAKDPPKTLAALKWQAGKSRALETIQEKLLMKKKMGDHPVEMAINAFAMKK
;
A
#
# COMPACT_ATOMS: atom_id res chain seq x y z
N MET A 1 -73.25 -39.84 14.65
CA MET A 1 -74.44 -39.13 14.11
C MET A 1 -75.31 -40.17 13.43
N ALA A 2 -76.59 -40.16 13.80
CA ALA A 2 -77.58 -41.18 13.47
C ALA A 2 -78.02 -41.11 12.00
N ASN A 3 -78.37 -42.25 11.41
CA ASN A 3 -79.34 -42.33 10.31
C ASN A 3 -80.48 -43.24 10.76
N PRO A 4 -81.68 -42.70 11.06
CA PRO A 4 -82.80 -43.46 11.58
C PRO A 4 -83.91 -43.56 10.54
N PHE A 5 -83.84 -44.47 9.57
CA PHE A 5 -85.02 -44.91 8.83
C PHE A 5 -84.89 -46.39 8.46
N ARG A 6 -85.35 -47.25 9.38
CA ARG A 6 -85.58 -48.67 9.13
C ARG A 6 -87.03 -48.83 8.69
N LEU A 7 -87.24 -49.04 7.40
CA LEU A 7 -88.57 -49.31 6.85
C LEU A 7 -88.92 -50.77 7.17
N ASN A 8 -89.69 -50.99 8.24
CA ASN A 8 -90.31 -52.27 8.53
C ASN A 8 -91.54 -52.41 7.62
N LEU A 9 -91.42 -53.17 6.54
CA LEU A 9 -92.56 -53.56 5.72
C LEU A 9 -93.21 -54.79 6.37
N GLU A 10 -94.39 -54.60 6.95
CA GLU A 10 -95.28 -55.70 7.34
C GLU A 10 -95.62 -56.57 6.11
N GLN A 11 -95.80 -57.87 6.33
CA GLN A 11 -96.17 -58.81 5.27
C GLN A 11 -97.55 -58.46 4.71
N PRO A 12 -97.74 -58.41 3.37
CA PRO A 12 -99.05 -58.18 2.80
C PRO A 12 -99.99 -59.35 3.10
N LYS A 13 -101.11 -59.06 3.78
CA LYS A 13 -102.21 -59.99 4.03
C LYS A 13 -102.78 -60.48 2.69
N ARG A 14 -102.88 -61.80 2.55
CA ARG A 14 -103.56 -62.50 1.46
C ARG A 14 -105.04 -62.15 1.54
N ASN A 15 -105.55 -61.33 0.63
CA ASN A 15 -106.99 -61.16 0.45
C ASN A 15 -107.53 -62.44 -0.18
N VAL A 16 -107.99 -63.36 0.67
CA VAL A 16 -108.76 -64.53 0.29
C VAL A 16 -110.19 -64.07 0.08
N PHE A 17 -110.62 -63.99 -1.19
CA PHE A 17 -112.05 -64.00 -1.49
C PHE A 17 -112.56 -65.41 -1.26
N VAL A 18 -113.22 -65.60 -0.11
CA VAL A 18 -114.01 -66.78 0.21
C VAL A 18 -115.39 -66.56 -0.38
N THR A 19 -115.66 -67.11 -1.57
CA THR A 19 -117.05 -67.42 -1.96
C THR A 19 -117.39 -68.78 -1.37
N GLN A 20 -118.09 -68.76 -0.24
CA GLN A 20 -118.77 -69.92 0.33
C GLN A 20 -119.84 -70.38 -0.65
N LEU A 21 -119.69 -71.56 -1.23
CA LEU A 21 -120.79 -72.37 -1.76
C LEU A 21 -120.46 -73.86 -1.55
N GLY A 22 -120.83 -74.32 -0.36
CA GLY A 22 -121.22 -75.68 0.02
C GLY A 22 -122.17 -75.46 1.20
N GLU A 23 -123.36 -76.03 1.28
CA GLU A 23 -123.76 -77.39 0.93
C GLU A 23 -125.21 -77.39 0.41
N ARG A 24 -125.50 -78.22 -0.58
CA ARG A 24 -126.80 -78.90 -0.63
C ARG A 24 -126.54 -80.36 -0.88
N GLU A 25 -127.00 -81.12 0.10
CA GLU A 25 -127.07 -82.57 0.16
C GLU A 25 -127.92 -83.08 -1.01
N ASP A 26 -127.44 -84.15 -1.62
CA ASP A 26 -128.13 -84.92 -2.63
C ASP A 26 -129.24 -85.74 -1.95
N GLU A 27 -130.50 -85.42 -2.20
CA GLU A 27 -131.57 -86.42 -2.20
C GLU A 27 -132.53 -86.17 -3.37
N GLU A 28 -132.57 -87.17 -4.25
CA GLU A 28 -133.69 -87.62 -5.08
C GLU A 28 -134.52 -86.57 -5.83
N LEU A 29 -134.41 -86.55 -7.17
CA LEU A 29 -135.56 -86.47 -8.08
C LEU A 29 -135.12 -86.76 -9.52
N GLU A 30 -135.84 -87.70 -10.13
CA GLU A 30 -135.83 -88.09 -11.53
C GLU A 30 -136.06 -86.88 -12.46
N ASP A 31 -135.33 -86.84 -13.59
CA ASP A 31 -135.91 -86.77 -14.95
C ASP A 31 -134.93 -86.17 -15.97
N ASP A 32 -134.46 -87.06 -16.84
CA ASP A 32 -134.26 -86.91 -18.28
C ASP A 32 -133.85 -85.52 -18.84
N ILE A 33 -132.55 -85.23 -18.90
CA ILE A 33 -132.00 -84.18 -19.76
C ILE A 33 -130.75 -84.69 -20.49
N HIS A 34 -130.98 -85.07 -21.75
CA HIS A 34 -130.05 -85.38 -22.84
C HIS A 34 -128.54 -85.33 -22.56
N LYS A 35 -127.97 -86.52 -22.43
CA LYS A 35 -126.53 -86.82 -22.42
C LYS A 35 -125.89 -86.44 -23.77
N TYR A 36 -125.38 -85.22 -23.89
CA TYR A 36 -124.50 -84.85 -25.00
C TYR A 36 -123.16 -85.62 -24.86
N PRO A 37 -122.63 -86.25 -25.92
CA PRO A 37 -121.39 -86.99 -25.84
C PRO A 37 -120.24 -86.03 -25.51
N VAL A 38 -119.59 -86.26 -24.36
CA VAL A 38 -118.34 -85.60 -23.96
C VAL A 38 -117.26 -86.04 -24.95
N VAL A 39 -116.90 -85.13 -25.85
CA VAL A 39 -115.80 -85.31 -26.80
C VAL A 39 -114.50 -85.36 -25.99
N LYS A 40 -113.93 -86.54 -25.83
CA LYS A 40 -112.65 -86.81 -25.14
C LYS A 40 -111.42 -86.48 -26.01
N GLU A 41 -111.62 -85.77 -27.11
CA GLU A 41 -110.58 -85.51 -28.09
C GLU A 41 -109.94 -84.15 -27.84
N SER A 42 -108.62 -84.07 -28.01
CA SER A 42 -107.89 -82.82 -27.91
C SER A 42 -108.37 -81.83 -28.97
N ALA A 43 -108.49 -80.55 -28.61
CA ALA A 43 -108.99 -79.50 -29.51
C ALA A 43 -108.26 -79.47 -30.87
N GLY A 44 -106.98 -79.88 -30.91
CA GLY A 44 -106.21 -80.02 -32.15
C GLY A 44 -106.73 -81.07 -33.13
N ARG A 45 -107.29 -82.20 -32.64
CA ARG A 45 -107.87 -83.26 -33.48
C ARG A 45 -109.23 -82.88 -34.10
N LEU A 46 -109.98 -82.00 -33.44
CA LEU A 46 -111.29 -81.53 -33.92
C LEU A 46 -111.18 -80.47 -35.02
N LEU A 47 -110.04 -79.79 -35.12
CA LEU A 47 -109.78 -78.73 -36.10
C LEU A 47 -109.30 -79.25 -37.46
N GLU A 48 -108.78 -80.48 -37.53
CA GLU A 48 -108.24 -81.09 -38.76
C GLU A 48 -109.35 -81.52 -39.75
N ASN A 49 -110.56 -81.76 -39.24
CA ASN A 49 -111.73 -82.12 -40.05
C ASN A 49 -112.54 -80.87 -40.43
N GLY A 50 -112.34 -80.40 -41.65
CA GLY A 50 -113.04 -79.23 -42.20
C GLY A 50 -114.54 -79.49 -42.49
N PHE A 51 -115.41 -79.28 -41.51
CA PHE A 51 -116.86 -79.18 -41.73
C PHE A 51 -117.44 -77.86 -41.17
N ARG A 52 -118.37 -77.29 -41.94
CA ARG A 52 -118.90 -75.90 -41.84
C ARG A 52 -119.41 -75.55 -40.43
N THR A 53 -118.89 -74.45 -39.90
CA THR A 53 -118.89 -74.04 -38.49
C THR A 53 -120.21 -73.39 -38.00
N LEU A 54 -120.80 -73.95 -36.93
CA LEU A 54 -121.73 -73.29 -35.99
C LEU A 54 -120.98 -72.29 -35.10
N GLN A 55 -121.60 -71.19 -34.66
CA GLN A 55 -120.99 -70.11 -33.85
C GLN A 55 -120.13 -70.61 -32.66
N LYS A 56 -120.51 -71.74 -32.05
CA LYS A 56 -119.77 -72.41 -30.97
C LYS A 56 -118.38 -72.93 -31.38
N THR A 57 -118.24 -73.50 -32.57
CA THR A 57 -116.93 -73.92 -33.14
C THR A 57 -116.05 -72.73 -33.54
N LEU A 58 -116.68 -71.59 -33.88
CA LEU A 58 -115.97 -70.35 -34.20
C LEU A 58 -115.43 -69.66 -32.93
N LEU A 59 -116.22 -69.64 -31.85
CA LEU A 59 -115.77 -69.20 -30.53
C LEU A 59 -114.62 -70.05 -30.01
N LEU A 60 -114.72 -71.38 -30.09
CA LEU A 60 -113.65 -72.29 -29.68
C LEU A 60 -112.37 -72.09 -30.52
N LYS A 61 -112.51 -71.88 -31.83
CA LYS A 61 -111.38 -71.53 -32.71
C LYS A 61 -110.74 -70.18 -32.32
N LYS A 62 -111.55 -69.19 -31.92
CA LYS A 62 -111.06 -67.90 -31.42
C LYS A 62 -110.42 -68.02 -30.04
N GLU A 63 -110.93 -68.87 -29.16
CA GLU A 63 -110.38 -69.15 -27.84
C GLU A 63 -109.02 -69.85 -27.94
N VAL A 64 -108.89 -70.87 -28.80
CA VAL A 64 -107.59 -71.49 -29.12
C VAL A 64 -106.64 -70.50 -29.81
N GLU A 65 -107.14 -69.62 -30.67
CA GLU A 65 -106.31 -68.57 -31.29
C GLU A 65 -105.81 -67.56 -30.24
N VAL A 66 -106.65 -67.17 -29.29
CA VAL A 66 -106.30 -66.29 -28.16
C VAL A 66 -105.28 -66.98 -27.24
N GLU A 67 -105.51 -68.24 -26.87
CA GLU A 67 -104.59 -69.04 -26.05
C GLU A 67 -103.23 -69.21 -26.74
N ARG A 68 -103.22 -69.51 -28.05
CA ARG A 68 -101.99 -69.59 -28.84
C ARG A 68 -101.24 -68.25 -28.87
N VAL A 69 -101.97 -67.14 -29.03
CA VAL A 69 -101.39 -65.79 -28.99
C VAL A 69 -100.87 -65.45 -27.59
N ASP A 70 -101.58 -65.86 -26.53
CA ASP A 70 -101.17 -65.67 -25.14
C ASP A 70 -99.92 -66.49 -24.79
N GLU A 71 -99.83 -67.73 -25.29
CA GLU A 71 -98.62 -68.56 -25.19
C GLU A 71 -97.44 -67.94 -25.96
N GLU A 72 -97.65 -67.47 -27.19
CA GLU A 72 -96.63 -66.76 -27.97
C GLU A 72 -96.18 -65.46 -27.27
N LEU A 73 -97.12 -64.71 -26.69
CA LEU A 73 -96.84 -63.49 -25.92
C LEU A 73 -96.06 -63.81 -24.64
N SER A 74 -96.44 -64.88 -23.93
CA SER A 74 -95.76 -65.36 -22.73
C SER A 74 -94.32 -65.80 -23.06
N ALA A 75 -94.13 -66.55 -24.15
CA ALA A 75 -92.83 -66.96 -24.66
C ALA A 75 -91.96 -65.75 -25.03
N LYS A 76 -92.52 -64.74 -25.72
CA LYS A 76 -91.81 -63.49 -26.06
C LYS A 76 -91.46 -62.64 -24.84
N ARG A 77 -92.35 -62.57 -23.84
CA ARG A 77 -92.07 -61.92 -22.55
C ARG A 77 -90.95 -62.62 -21.80
N ALA A 78 -90.95 -63.95 -21.76
CA ALA A 78 -89.88 -64.75 -21.15
C ALA A 78 -88.54 -64.56 -21.90
N GLU A 79 -88.56 -64.55 -23.23
CA GLU A 79 -87.38 -64.29 -24.06
C GLU A 79 -86.80 -62.88 -23.81
N PHE A 80 -87.67 -61.86 -23.76
CA PHE A 80 -87.27 -60.49 -23.43
C PHE A 80 -86.70 -60.39 -22.01
N HIS A 81 -87.35 -61.03 -21.04
CA HIS A 81 -86.88 -61.06 -19.65
C HIS A 81 -85.47 -61.66 -19.56
N LYS A 82 -85.26 -62.82 -20.20
CA LYS A 82 -83.96 -63.48 -20.28
C LYS A 82 -82.90 -62.58 -20.94
N ARG A 83 -83.23 -61.90 -22.05
CA ARG A 83 -82.31 -60.93 -22.69
C ARG A 83 -81.98 -59.78 -21.75
N MET A 84 -82.97 -59.25 -21.03
CA MET A 84 -82.77 -58.14 -20.12
C MET A 84 -81.89 -58.53 -18.91
N GLU A 85 -82.07 -59.74 -18.38
CA GLU A 85 -81.18 -60.30 -17.35
C GLU A 85 -79.74 -60.44 -17.86
N THR A 86 -79.53 -60.99 -19.07
CA THR A 86 -78.17 -61.10 -19.63
C THR A 86 -77.52 -59.75 -19.89
N CYS A 87 -78.30 -58.75 -20.35
CA CYS A 87 -77.81 -57.38 -20.49
C CYS A 87 -77.43 -56.77 -19.14
N LYS A 88 -78.26 -56.97 -18.10
CA LYS A 88 -77.98 -56.51 -16.73
C LYS A 88 -76.71 -57.17 -16.17
N GLN A 89 -76.53 -58.46 -16.39
CA GLN A 89 -75.31 -59.18 -16.01
C GLN A 89 -74.07 -58.63 -16.73
N ARG A 90 -74.14 -58.43 -18.05
CA ARG A 90 -73.04 -57.85 -18.85
C ARG A 90 -72.71 -56.42 -18.42
N GLN A 91 -73.71 -55.60 -18.11
CA GLN A 91 -73.51 -54.25 -17.59
C GLN A 91 -72.74 -54.28 -16.26
N LEU A 92 -73.12 -55.18 -15.35
CA LEU A 92 -72.46 -55.34 -14.05
C LEU A 92 -71.02 -55.87 -14.20
N GLU A 93 -70.78 -56.81 -15.12
CA GLU A 93 -69.43 -57.28 -15.46
C GLU A 93 -68.54 -56.17 -16.04
N LEU A 94 -69.07 -55.36 -16.96
CA LEU A 94 -68.34 -54.24 -17.55
C LEU A 94 -68.01 -53.19 -16.49
N GLN A 95 -68.96 -52.85 -15.63
CA GLN A 95 -68.72 -51.94 -14.50
C GLN A 95 -67.63 -52.47 -13.57
N ASN A 96 -67.66 -53.76 -13.25
CA ASN A 96 -66.63 -54.41 -12.44
C ASN A 96 -65.26 -54.40 -13.12
N LYS A 97 -65.19 -54.66 -14.44
CA LYS A 97 -63.94 -54.59 -15.21
C LYS A 97 -63.39 -53.16 -15.26
N GLN A 98 -64.26 -52.17 -15.47
CA GLN A 98 -63.87 -50.75 -15.46
C GLN A 98 -63.34 -50.32 -14.10
N GLN A 99 -64.00 -50.74 -13.01
CA GLN A 99 -63.52 -50.45 -11.65
C GLN A 99 -62.15 -51.08 -11.39
N LYS A 100 -61.95 -52.35 -11.77
CA LYS A 100 -60.63 -53.02 -11.67
C LYS A 100 -59.54 -52.28 -12.44
N ILE A 101 -59.84 -51.72 -13.61
CA ILE A 101 -58.88 -50.91 -14.39
C ILE A 101 -58.58 -49.61 -13.64
N LYS A 102 -59.61 -48.90 -13.16
CA LYS A 102 -59.42 -47.67 -12.37
C LYS A 102 -58.54 -47.91 -11.14
N ASP A 103 -58.80 -48.98 -10.39
CA ASP A 103 -58.02 -49.35 -9.20
C ASP A 103 -56.56 -49.67 -9.56
N ARG A 104 -56.31 -50.33 -10.70
CA ARG A 104 -54.96 -50.59 -11.19
C ARG A 104 -54.23 -49.31 -11.59
N VAL A 105 -54.89 -48.44 -12.34
CA VAL A 105 -54.33 -47.13 -12.73
C VAL A 105 -53.99 -46.32 -11.48
N GLN A 106 -54.88 -46.27 -10.49
CA GLN A 106 -54.62 -45.56 -9.24
C GLN A 106 -53.43 -46.16 -8.46
N LYS A 107 -53.26 -47.48 -8.47
CA LYS A 107 -52.08 -48.15 -7.89
C LYS A 107 -50.80 -47.80 -8.64
N PHE A 108 -50.82 -47.76 -9.98
CA PHE A 108 -49.67 -47.36 -10.78
C PHE A 108 -49.29 -45.89 -10.58
N GLU A 109 -50.28 -45.01 -10.52
CA GLU A 109 -50.06 -43.58 -10.26
C GLU A 109 -49.44 -43.35 -8.87
N LYS A 110 -49.95 -44.04 -7.85
CA LYS A 110 -49.32 -44.07 -6.51
C LYS A 110 -47.89 -44.60 -6.56
N PHE A 111 -47.65 -45.69 -7.28
CA PHE A 111 -46.30 -46.24 -7.43
C PHE A 111 -45.33 -45.27 -8.13
N ILE A 112 -45.76 -44.60 -9.20
CA ILE A 112 -44.94 -43.61 -9.93
C ILE A 112 -44.61 -42.44 -9.02
N THR A 113 -45.61 -41.85 -8.36
CA THR A 113 -45.41 -40.70 -7.45
C THR A 113 -44.50 -41.05 -6.27
N GLU A 114 -44.63 -42.25 -5.69
CA GLU A 114 -43.73 -42.75 -4.66
C GLU A 114 -42.30 -42.99 -5.18
N ASN A 115 -42.14 -43.54 -6.39
CA ASN A 115 -40.84 -43.75 -7.00
C ASN A 115 -40.13 -42.42 -7.29
N ASP A 116 -40.85 -41.46 -7.86
CA ASP A 116 -40.34 -40.12 -8.13
C ASP A 116 -39.98 -39.39 -6.84
N ALA A 117 -40.76 -39.58 -5.76
CA ALA A 117 -40.41 -39.06 -4.44
C ALA A 117 -39.16 -39.73 -3.86
N LYS A 118 -38.92 -41.02 -4.12
CA LYS A 118 -37.67 -41.71 -3.73
C LYS A 118 -36.48 -41.20 -4.54
N ARG A 119 -36.62 -41.04 -5.87
CA ARG A 119 -35.59 -40.47 -6.75
C ARG A 119 -35.22 -39.06 -6.32
N ARG A 120 -36.21 -38.18 -6.10
CA ARG A 120 -35.97 -36.80 -5.63
C ARG A 120 -35.25 -36.76 -4.29
N ARG A 121 -35.66 -37.58 -3.32
CA ARG A 121 -34.97 -37.68 -2.02
C ARG A 121 -33.51 -38.16 -2.15
N ALA A 122 -33.26 -39.16 -3.01
CA ALA A 122 -31.91 -39.65 -3.25
C ALA A 122 -31.02 -38.56 -3.90
N ILE A 123 -31.53 -37.85 -4.90
CA ILE A 123 -30.81 -36.75 -5.56
C ILE A 123 -30.53 -35.63 -4.56
N GLN A 124 -31.52 -35.23 -3.77
CA GLN A 124 -31.35 -34.16 -2.78
C GLN A 124 -30.30 -34.56 -1.73
N LYS A 125 -30.35 -35.80 -1.23
CA LYS A 125 -29.35 -36.32 -0.28
C LYS A 125 -27.94 -36.28 -0.88
N TYR A 126 -27.78 -36.77 -2.11
CA TYR A 126 -26.51 -36.73 -2.82
C TYR A 126 -25.99 -35.28 -2.99
N GLN A 127 -26.85 -34.34 -3.39
CA GLN A 127 -26.47 -32.94 -3.54
C GLN A 127 -26.05 -32.30 -2.20
N THR A 128 -26.74 -32.63 -1.11
CA THR A 128 -26.37 -32.13 0.22
C THR A 128 -25.04 -32.72 0.70
N GLU A 129 -24.80 -34.01 0.46
CA GLU A 129 -23.53 -34.67 0.79
C GLU A 129 -22.38 -34.09 -0.04
N LEU A 130 -22.60 -33.81 -1.33
CA LEU A 130 -21.60 -33.22 -2.20
C LEU A 130 -21.18 -31.82 -1.74
N LYS A 131 -22.14 -30.95 -1.40
CA LYS A 131 -21.87 -29.61 -0.84
C LYS A 131 -21.14 -29.68 0.51
N LEU A 132 -21.56 -30.61 1.37
CA LEU A 132 -20.91 -30.80 2.67
C LEU A 132 -19.47 -31.30 2.49
N ASN A 133 -19.24 -32.19 1.53
CA ASN A 133 -17.90 -32.70 1.23
C ASN A 133 -17.00 -31.59 0.68
N GLU A 134 -17.51 -30.74 -0.21
CA GLU A 134 -16.80 -29.57 -0.73
C GLU A 134 -16.43 -28.58 0.40
N GLN A 135 -17.37 -28.27 1.30
CA GLN A 135 -17.10 -27.42 2.47
C GLN A 135 -15.99 -28.00 3.35
N LYS A 136 -16.06 -29.30 3.67
CA LYS A 136 -15.04 -29.98 4.47
C LYS A 136 -13.68 -30.04 3.79
N ALA A 137 -13.65 -30.23 2.46
CA ALA A 137 -12.41 -30.22 1.70
C ALA A 137 -11.73 -28.84 1.74
N ASN A 138 -12.52 -27.76 1.63
CA ASN A 138 -12.00 -26.40 1.76
C ASN A 138 -11.49 -26.12 3.18
N GLU A 139 -12.23 -26.52 4.22
CA GLU A 139 -11.78 -26.41 5.61
C GLU A 139 -10.49 -27.19 5.86
N GLN A 140 -10.39 -28.41 5.32
CA GLN A 140 -9.19 -29.23 5.41
C GLN A 140 -8.01 -28.52 4.74
N GLN A 141 -8.19 -28.00 3.53
CA GLN A 141 -7.13 -27.26 2.84
C GLN A 141 -6.65 -26.05 3.64
N MET A 142 -7.58 -25.25 4.19
CA MET A 142 -7.23 -24.10 5.03
C MET A 142 -6.44 -24.50 6.28
N LEU A 143 -6.81 -25.60 6.92
CA LEU A 143 -6.10 -26.11 8.09
C LEU A 143 -4.71 -26.64 7.73
N GLU A 144 -4.56 -27.29 6.57
CA GLU A 144 -3.28 -27.75 6.05
C GLU A 144 -2.33 -26.59 5.77
N GLU A 145 -2.84 -25.50 5.17
CA GLU A 145 -2.07 -24.27 4.94
C GLU A 145 -1.60 -23.64 6.26
N GLN A 146 -2.49 -23.49 7.25
CA GLN A 146 -2.12 -22.96 8.58
C GLN A 146 -1.09 -23.83 9.30
N LEU A 147 -1.21 -25.16 9.17
CA LEU A 147 -0.29 -26.10 9.76
C LEU A 147 1.11 -25.96 9.14
N GLU A 148 1.18 -25.79 7.82
CA GLU A 148 2.45 -25.58 7.13
C GLU A 148 3.10 -24.24 7.50
N GLU A 149 2.32 -23.15 7.61
CA GLU A 149 2.81 -21.87 8.13
C GLU A 149 3.39 -22.01 9.54
N LEU A 150 2.70 -22.74 10.42
CA LEU A 150 3.16 -23.01 11.78
C LEU A 150 4.45 -23.83 11.79
N LYS A 151 4.57 -24.85 10.94
CA LYS A 151 5.79 -25.65 10.79
C LYS A 151 6.97 -24.81 10.33
N ILE A 152 6.77 -23.96 9.32
CA ILE A 152 7.79 -23.04 8.83
C ILE A 152 8.22 -22.08 9.95
N ARG A 153 7.25 -21.52 10.69
CA ARG A 153 7.54 -20.64 11.83
C ARG A 153 8.32 -21.39 12.92
N HIS A 154 7.92 -22.61 13.26
CA HIS A 154 8.61 -23.44 14.23
C HIS A 154 10.06 -23.71 13.83
N SER A 155 10.29 -24.15 12.59
CA SER A 155 11.64 -24.39 12.04
C SER A 155 12.50 -23.12 12.08
N LYS A 156 11.95 -21.96 11.69
CA LYS A 156 12.66 -20.66 11.80
C LYS A 156 13.04 -20.33 13.24
N LEU A 157 12.13 -20.54 14.19
CA LEU A 157 12.40 -20.28 15.62
C LEU A 157 13.42 -21.27 16.18
N GLN A 158 13.34 -22.55 15.81
CA GLN A 158 14.29 -23.58 16.21
C GLN A 158 15.70 -23.27 15.70
N ASN A 159 15.83 -22.83 14.45
CA ASN A 159 17.11 -22.41 13.89
C ASN A 159 17.68 -21.20 14.64
N LYS A 160 16.84 -20.20 14.98
CA LYS A 160 17.26 -19.07 15.81
C LYS A 160 17.71 -19.53 17.20
N LEU A 161 16.97 -20.43 17.84
CA LEU A 161 17.33 -20.97 19.16
C LEU A 161 18.68 -21.69 19.11
N GLN A 162 18.93 -22.51 18.07
CA GLN A 162 20.24 -23.14 17.88
C GLN A 162 21.36 -22.11 17.68
N GLN A 163 21.12 -21.05 16.90
CA GLN A 163 22.07 -19.96 16.72
C GLN A 163 22.38 -19.24 18.03
N TYR A 164 21.37 -19.06 18.90
CA TYR A 164 21.54 -18.37 20.18
C TYR A 164 22.11 -19.25 21.30
N LYS A 165 22.04 -20.57 21.16
CA LYS A 165 22.57 -21.54 22.13
C LYS A 165 24.07 -21.33 22.43
N LYS A 166 24.85 -20.87 21.45
CA LYS A 166 26.27 -20.53 21.66
C LYS A 166 26.46 -19.36 22.63
N PHE A 167 25.55 -18.38 22.62
CA PHE A 167 25.62 -17.24 23.53
C PHE A 167 25.15 -17.62 24.92
N GLU A 168 24.11 -18.46 25.04
CA GLU A 168 23.72 -19.06 26.32
C GLU A 168 24.90 -19.80 26.96
N ALA A 169 25.57 -20.68 26.21
CA ALA A 169 26.75 -21.40 26.70
C ALA A 169 27.89 -20.46 27.10
N TYR A 170 28.10 -19.37 26.36
CA TYR A 170 29.07 -18.34 26.73
C TYR A 170 28.68 -17.64 28.04
N LEU A 171 27.43 -17.22 28.19
CA LEU A 171 26.95 -16.51 29.37
C LEU A 171 26.99 -17.39 30.62
N LEU A 172 26.68 -18.69 30.48
CA LEU A 172 26.87 -19.66 31.57
C LEU A 172 28.34 -19.76 31.98
N ARG A 173 29.28 -19.84 31.04
CA ARG A 173 30.72 -19.82 31.37
C ARG A 173 31.15 -18.52 32.05
N VAL A 174 30.56 -17.37 31.68
CA VAL A 174 30.85 -16.10 32.36
C VAL A 174 30.36 -16.17 33.80
N ILE A 175 29.15 -16.68 34.03
CA ILE A 175 28.60 -16.89 35.38
C ILE A 175 29.50 -17.81 36.21
N ASP A 176 29.98 -18.91 35.64
CA ASP A 176 30.85 -19.88 36.34
C ASP A 176 32.18 -19.25 36.81
N ASN A 177 32.68 -18.23 36.10
CA ASN A 177 33.93 -17.53 36.44
C ASN A 177 33.71 -16.35 37.40
N MET A 178 32.48 -16.05 37.79
CA MET A 178 32.16 -14.90 38.63
C MET A 178 32.23 -15.27 40.12
N PRO A 179 32.71 -14.37 41.00
CA PRO A 179 32.71 -14.62 42.43
C PRO A 179 31.30 -14.90 42.98
N GLU A 180 31.21 -15.78 43.97
CA GLU A 180 29.97 -16.11 44.65
C GLU A 180 29.34 -14.85 45.28
N GLY A 181 28.04 -14.65 45.08
CA GLY A 181 27.31 -13.48 45.58
C GLY A 181 27.55 -12.18 44.79
N TYR A 182 28.28 -12.21 43.67
CA TYR A 182 28.51 -11.01 42.84
C TYR A 182 27.25 -10.52 42.11
N LEU A 183 26.28 -11.40 41.87
CA LEU A 183 24.98 -11.07 41.30
C LEU A 183 23.90 -11.25 42.38
N GLU A 184 22.97 -10.31 42.45
CA GLU A 184 21.77 -10.46 43.28
C GLU A 184 20.94 -11.62 42.71
N VAL A 185 20.51 -12.53 43.59
CA VAL A 185 19.75 -13.71 43.21
C VAL A 185 18.34 -13.27 42.76
N GLY A 186 18.07 -13.36 41.46
CA GLY A 186 16.75 -13.17 40.84
C GLY A 186 16.44 -14.28 39.83
N ASP A 187 15.30 -14.17 39.12
CA ASP A 187 14.69 -15.22 38.29
C ASP A 187 15.60 -15.86 37.21
N SER A 188 16.71 -15.21 36.81
CA SER A 188 17.74 -15.82 35.95
C SER A 188 19.09 -15.11 36.12
N MET A 189 20.13 -15.89 36.46
CA MET A 189 21.52 -15.41 36.57
C MET A 189 22.04 -14.83 35.25
N ILE A 190 21.57 -15.34 34.11
CA ILE A 190 21.91 -14.82 32.77
C ILE A 190 21.35 -13.40 32.61
N ASN A 191 20.08 -13.20 32.96
CA ASN A 191 19.44 -11.88 32.85
C ASN A 191 20.09 -10.88 33.81
N ALA A 192 20.42 -11.29 35.04
CA ALA A 192 21.14 -10.44 35.99
C ALA A 192 22.51 -10.01 35.44
N THR A 193 23.24 -10.95 34.82
CA THR A 193 24.53 -10.65 34.15
C THR A 193 24.36 -9.65 33.00
N MET A 194 23.34 -9.84 32.15
CA MET A 194 23.04 -8.93 31.04
C MET A 194 22.67 -7.52 31.52
N MET A 195 21.78 -7.40 32.49
CA MET A 195 21.36 -6.11 33.05
C MET A 195 22.54 -5.33 33.65
N ARG A 196 23.44 -6.04 34.35
CA ARG A 196 24.64 -5.44 34.90
C ARG A 196 25.60 -4.99 33.81
N HIS A 197 25.83 -5.85 32.81
CA HIS A 197 26.64 -5.48 31.64
C HIS A 197 26.08 -4.22 30.98
N ASP A 198 24.77 -4.14 30.74
CA ASP A 198 24.15 -2.98 30.09
C ASP A 198 24.35 -1.71 30.92
N THR A 199 24.19 -1.79 32.23
CA THR A 199 24.44 -0.65 33.13
C THR A 199 25.90 -0.20 33.08
N LEU A 200 26.85 -1.13 33.16
CA LEU A 200 28.28 -0.84 33.08
C LEU A 200 28.69 -0.32 31.69
N HIS A 201 28.15 -0.89 30.63
CA HIS A 201 28.40 -0.49 29.26
C HIS A 201 27.90 0.94 29.01
N ASN A 202 26.67 1.24 29.43
CA ASN A 202 26.08 2.57 29.29
C ASN A 202 26.84 3.62 30.09
N THR A 203 27.18 3.33 31.35
CA THR A 203 27.98 4.25 32.18
C THR A 203 29.38 4.47 31.59
N ASN A 204 30.04 3.42 31.08
CA ASN A 204 31.33 3.54 30.42
C ASN A 204 31.25 4.35 29.11
N MET A 205 30.20 4.16 28.31
CA MET A 205 29.95 4.96 27.11
C MET A 205 29.76 6.44 27.44
N ASP A 206 29.00 6.74 28.50
CA ASP A 206 28.80 8.12 28.95
C ASP A 206 30.07 8.76 29.51
N LEU A 207 30.90 7.99 30.22
CA LEU A 207 32.21 8.44 30.69
C LEU A 207 33.16 8.71 29.51
N SER A 208 33.23 7.78 28.55
CA SER A 208 34.05 7.93 27.35
C SER A 208 33.64 9.17 26.53
N ARG A 209 32.33 9.38 26.36
CA ARG A 209 31.79 10.59 25.70
C ARG A 209 32.17 11.86 26.46
N ARG A 210 32.11 11.84 27.79
CA ARG A 210 32.51 12.96 28.64
C ARG A 210 34.01 13.26 28.50
N VAL A 211 34.86 12.24 28.53
CA VAL A 211 36.31 12.39 28.33
C VAL A 211 36.63 12.99 26.97
N SER A 212 36.01 12.48 25.90
CA SER A 212 36.18 13.04 24.55
C SER A 212 35.78 14.52 24.50
N LYS A 213 34.63 14.88 25.10
CA LYS A 213 34.18 16.27 25.14
C LYS A 213 35.14 17.18 25.90
N LEU A 214 35.70 16.70 27.01
CA LEU A 214 36.69 17.46 27.78
C LEU A 214 37.99 17.63 26.99
N MET A 215 38.44 16.61 26.26
CA MET A 215 39.58 16.71 25.35
C MET A 215 39.35 17.74 24.24
N ASP A 216 38.18 17.72 23.59
CA ASP A 216 37.82 18.71 22.55
C ASP A 216 37.79 20.13 23.10
N GLN A 217 37.27 20.31 24.32
CA GLN A 217 37.28 21.61 25.01
C GLN A 217 38.69 22.08 25.31
N GLN A 218 39.59 21.18 25.73
CA GLN A 218 40.98 21.52 25.99
C GLN A 218 41.71 21.91 24.70
N ILE A 219 41.55 21.12 23.62
CA ILE A 219 42.12 21.42 22.31
C ILE A 219 41.65 22.79 21.81
N ASN A 220 40.35 23.11 21.96
CA ASN A 220 39.83 24.42 21.55
C ASN A 220 40.39 25.58 22.39
N LYS A 221 40.63 25.38 23.69
CA LYS A 221 41.30 26.39 24.54
C LYS A 221 42.74 26.60 24.08
N ASP A 222 43.50 25.51 23.93
CA ASP A 222 44.90 25.57 23.50
C ASP A 222 45.02 26.23 22.13
N LEU A 223 44.11 25.92 21.18
CA LEU A 223 44.03 26.57 19.88
C LEU A 223 43.75 28.07 20.00
N SER A 224 42.81 28.48 20.85
CA SER A 224 42.49 29.89 21.08
C SER A 224 43.67 30.65 21.68
N GLU A 225 44.40 30.03 22.61
CA GLU A 225 45.62 30.62 23.20
C GLU A 225 46.74 30.74 22.16
N LEU A 226 46.93 29.71 21.34
CA LEU A 226 47.93 29.71 20.27
C LEU A 226 47.62 30.79 19.23
N GLN A 227 46.34 30.95 18.85
CA GLN A 227 45.88 32.01 17.93
C GLN A 227 46.13 33.40 18.51
N ALA A 228 45.81 33.63 19.79
CA ALA A 228 46.06 34.92 20.44
C ALA A 228 47.57 35.24 20.52
N ASN A 229 48.41 34.24 20.78
CA ASN A 229 49.86 34.42 20.78
C ASN A 229 50.39 34.68 19.37
N GLN A 230 49.87 33.97 18.36
CA GLN A 230 50.22 34.20 16.97
C GLN A 230 49.89 35.64 16.54
N GLU A 231 48.70 36.15 16.87
CA GLU A 231 48.28 37.52 16.59
C GLU A 231 49.23 38.54 17.22
N LYS A 232 49.56 38.38 18.51
CA LYS A 232 50.55 39.24 19.20
C LYS A 232 51.91 39.23 18.50
N THR A 233 52.40 38.07 18.10
CA THR A 233 53.68 37.98 17.38
C THR A 233 53.62 38.60 15.98
N MET A 234 52.50 38.47 15.26
CA MET A 234 52.30 39.12 13.97
C MET A 234 52.27 40.64 14.09
N ASP A 235 51.58 41.18 15.09
CA ASP A 235 51.53 42.62 15.34
C ASP A 235 52.90 43.18 15.71
N ALA A 236 53.67 42.45 16.55
CA ALA A 236 55.04 42.82 16.89
C ALA A 236 55.96 42.81 15.66
N ASN A 237 55.87 41.78 14.81
CA ASN A 237 56.62 41.68 13.56
C ASN A 237 56.26 42.82 12.61
N LYS A 238 54.97 43.12 12.43
CA LYS A 238 54.49 44.22 11.58
C LYS A 238 55.01 45.57 12.08
N LYS A 239 55.04 45.79 13.40
CA LYS A 239 55.62 47.01 13.99
C LYS A 239 57.12 47.09 13.69
N MET A 240 57.86 45.99 13.86
CA MET A 240 59.29 45.94 13.57
C MET A 240 59.59 46.17 12.08
N GLU A 241 58.77 45.65 11.16
CA GLU A 241 58.87 45.92 9.73
C GLU A 241 58.64 47.41 9.40
N GLN A 242 57.64 48.04 10.02
CA GLN A 242 57.39 49.48 9.87
C GLN A 242 58.58 50.31 10.36
N ASP A 243 59.16 49.95 11.51
CA ASP A 243 60.33 50.63 12.06
C ASP A 243 61.56 50.45 11.15
N LEU A 244 61.76 49.25 10.58
CA LEU A 244 62.83 49.00 9.61
C LEU A 244 62.63 49.80 8.31
N GLN A 245 61.40 49.90 7.79
CA GLN A 245 61.09 50.71 6.62
C GLN A 245 61.34 52.21 6.89
N ALA A 246 60.99 52.70 8.07
CA ALA A 246 61.27 54.08 8.45
C ALA A 246 62.78 54.37 8.45
N LYS A 247 63.57 53.54 9.14
CA LYS A 247 65.03 53.66 9.16
C LYS A 247 65.65 53.54 7.77
N SER A 248 65.13 52.67 6.92
CA SER A 248 65.59 52.53 5.54
C SER A 248 65.34 53.80 4.72
N LYS A 249 64.16 54.44 4.87
CA LYS A 249 63.89 55.73 4.23
C LYS A 249 64.85 56.82 4.71
N ASP A 250 65.12 56.87 6.02
CA ASP A 250 66.08 57.83 6.59
C ASP A 250 67.49 57.59 6.02
N TYR A 251 67.92 56.33 5.90
CA TYR A 251 69.19 55.97 5.30
C TYR A 251 69.28 56.37 3.82
N VAL A 252 68.21 56.18 3.05
CA VAL A 252 68.16 56.64 1.65
C VAL A 252 68.35 58.15 1.56
N VAL A 253 67.67 58.93 2.41
CA VAL A 253 67.83 60.40 2.46
C VAL A 253 69.27 60.77 2.80
N GLN A 254 69.84 60.18 3.87
CA GLN A 254 71.22 60.43 4.26
C GLN A 254 72.22 60.06 3.16
N SER A 255 71.99 58.94 2.46
CA SER A 255 72.82 58.51 1.34
C SER A 255 72.70 59.48 0.15
N THR A 256 71.52 60.03 -0.11
CA THR A 256 71.35 61.05 -1.17
C THR A 256 72.03 62.37 -0.80
N ASP A 257 71.94 62.80 0.45
CA ASP A 257 72.62 64.01 0.94
C ASP A 257 74.14 63.85 0.84
N LEU A 258 74.67 62.69 1.26
CA LEU A 258 76.09 62.38 1.12
C LEU A 258 76.52 62.35 -0.35
N ALA A 259 75.73 61.75 -1.25
CA ALA A 259 76.03 61.77 -2.68
C ALA A 259 76.03 63.19 -3.26
N GLN A 260 75.12 64.07 -2.84
CA GLN A 260 75.10 65.48 -3.23
C GLN A 260 76.35 66.23 -2.73
N ILE A 261 76.77 65.99 -1.48
CA ILE A 261 77.99 66.58 -0.92
C ILE A 261 79.22 66.11 -1.71
N LEU A 262 79.33 64.81 -2.00
CA LEU A 262 80.45 64.27 -2.78
C LEU A 262 80.50 64.89 -4.19
N LEU A 263 79.35 65.03 -4.85
CA LEU A 263 79.26 65.69 -6.16
C LEU A 263 79.66 67.17 -6.08
N ALA A 264 79.28 67.88 -5.01
CA ALA A 264 79.69 69.26 -4.79
C ALA A 264 81.22 69.37 -4.57
N VAL A 265 81.80 68.45 -3.81
CA VAL A 265 83.26 68.35 -3.64
C VAL A 265 83.95 68.12 -4.97
N ASP A 266 83.46 67.16 -5.78
CA ASP A 266 83.99 66.90 -7.12
C ASP A 266 83.93 68.18 -7.98
N ASN A 267 82.77 68.82 -8.08
CA ASN A 267 82.57 70.05 -8.86
C ASN A 267 83.45 71.23 -8.42
N ILE A 268 83.70 71.40 -7.11
CA ILE A 268 84.57 72.48 -6.61
C ILE A 268 86.03 72.11 -6.83
N SER A 269 86.41 70.86 -6.60
CA SER A 269 87.77 70.38 -6.82
C SER A 269 88.19 70.51 -8.29
N ASP A 270 87.28 70.27 -9.24
CA ASP A 270 87.49 70.50 -10.67
C ASP A 270 87.82 71.97 -10.97
N LYS A 271 87.12 72.92 -10.34
CA LYS A 271 87.40 74.36 -10.46
C LYS A 271 88.73 74.79 -9.83
N CYS A 272 89.21 74.02 -8.85
CA CYS A 272 90.49 74.24 -8.18
C CYS A 272 91.67 73.58 -8.92
N LEU A 273 91.42 72.82 -9.99
CA LEU A 273 92.44 72.12 -10.75
C LEU A 273 93.34 73.10 -11.52
N LYS A 274 94.64 73.10 -11.22
CA LYS A 274 95.65 73.87 -11.98
C LYS A 274 96.00 73.09 -13.26
N ARG A 275 96.35 73.78 -14.36
CA ARG A 275 96.53 73.24 -15.75
C ARG A 275 97.53 72.07 -15.93
N ARG A 276 98.17 71.54 -14.89
CA ARG A 276 99.13 70.42 -14.94
C ARG A 276 99.00 69.48 -13.74
N THR A 277 97.80 68.96 -13.49
CA THR A 277 97.54 68.01 -12.41
C THR A 277 96.74 66.81 -12.94
N THR A 278 96.88 65.66 -12.27
CA THR A 278 96.27 64.36 -12.62
C THR A 278 94.74 64.44 -12.80
N PRO A 279 94.15 63.55 -13.62
CA PRO A 279 92.70 63.52 -13.86
C PRO A 279 91.92 63.40 -12.55
N LEU A 280 90.82 64.15 -12.42
CA LEU A 280 90.04 64.28 -11.19
C LEU A 280 89.49 62.94 -10.65
N ASP A 281 89.25 61.97 -11.52
CA ASP A 281 88.70 60.66 -11.19
C ASP A 281 89.68 59.76 -10.42
N GLU A 282 90.99 60.03 -10.50
CA GLU A 282 92.03 59.24 -9.83
C GLU A 282 92.35 59.73 -8.41
N LEU A 283 91.81 60.89 -8.01
CA LEU A 283 92.03 61.45 -6.67
C LEU A 283 90.98 60.96 -5.67
N SER A 284 91.45 60.61 -4.47
CA SER A 284 90.54 60.35 -3.34
C SER A 284 89.83 61.64 -2.88
N TYR A 285 88.64 61.51 -2.29
CA TYR A 285 87.89 62.65 -1.76
C TYR A 285 88.66 63.45 -0.70
N LEU A 286 89.52 62.80 0.09
CA LEU A 286 90.38 63.49 1.05
C LEU A 286 91.39 64.41 0.34
N GLN A 287 91.98 63.95 -0.76
CA GLN A 287 92.89 64.75 -1.59
C GLN A 287 92.15 65.89 -2.29
N LYS A 288 90.94 65.63 -2.81
CA LYS A 288 90.08 66.66 -3.42
C LYS A 288 89.74 67.78 -2.42
N LEU A 289 89.37 67.42 -1.19
CA LEU A 289 89.12 68.40 -0.11
C LEU A 289 90.37 69.19 0.27
N GLN A 290 91.53 68.54 0.33
CA GLN A 290 92.80 69.21 0.61
C GLN A 290 93.17 70.22 -0.49
N MET A 291 92.94 69.88 -1.76
CA MET A 291 93.13 70.82 -2.87
C MET A 291 92.19 72.03 -2.80
N ILE A 292 90.92 71.80 -2.45
CA ILE A 292 89.96 72.88 -2.23
C ILE A 292 90.44 73.78 -1.08
N LYS A 293 90.87 73.18 0.04
CA LYS A 293 91.42 73.92 1.20
C LYS A 293 92.64 74.75 0.81
N ASP A 294 93.62 74.17 0.12
CA ASP A 294 94.85 74.88 -0.27
C ASP A 294 94.52 76.03 -1.23
N SER A 295 93.60 75.82 -2.17
CA SER A 295 93.12 76.86 -3.08
C SER A 295 92.38 77.99 -2.35
N ILE A 296 91.59 77.68 -1.31
CA ILE A 296 90.91 78.66 -0.47
C ILE A 296 91.94 79.44 0.35
N MET A 297 92.89 78.77 0.99
CA MET A 297 93.95 79.42 1.79
C MET A 297 94.83 80.31 0.91
N GLU A 298 95.15 79.88 -0.32
CA GLU A 298 95.85 80.70 -1.30
C GLU A 298 95.04 81.97 -1.66
N ARG A 299 93.73 81.83 -1.89
CA ARG A 299 92.85 82.99 -2.14
C ARG A 299 92.71 83.92 -0.93
N ILE A 300 92.61 83.38 0.28
CA ILE A 300 92.56 84.17 1.53
C ILE A 300 93.88 84.90 1.72
N ALA A 301 95.03 84.23 1.53
CA ALA A 301 96.34 84.88 1.61
C ALA A 301 96.49 85.99 0.55
N VAL A 302 95.96 85.79 -0.66
CA VAL A 302 95.88 86.85 -1.69
C VAL A 302 94.99 88.00 -1.24
N GLU A 303 93.83 87.73 -0.63
CA GLU A 303 92.93 88.75 -0.10
C GLU A 303 93.54 89.53 1.08
N GLU A 304 94.24 88.85 1.99
CA GLU A 304 94.97 89.46 3.10
C GLU A 304 96.15 90.29 2.59
N LEU A 305 96.89 89.82 1.57
CA LEU A 305 97.90 90.62 0.89
C LEU A 305 97.29 91.90 0.28
N ALA A 306 96.13 91.77 -0.36
CA ALA A 306 95.39 92.89 -0.94
C ALA A 306 94.89 93.88 0.13
N LYS A 307 94.64 93.44 1.37
CA LYS A 307 94.26 94.29 2.51
C LYS A 307 95.45 94.95 3.21
N THR A 308 96.64 94.34 3.19
CA THR A 308 97.87 94.92 3.77
C THR A 308 98.57 95.97 2.91
N ILE A 309 98.07 96.22 1.70
CA ILE A 309 98.47 97.35 0.85
C ILE A 309 97.38 98.43 0.98
N GLU A 310 97.50 99.33 1.95
CA GLU A 310 96.75 100.59 1.95
C GLU A 310 97.72 101.75 1.74
N VAL A 311 97.46 102.67 0.79
CA VAL A 311 97.06 104.10 0.98
C VAL A 311 97.23 104.84 -0.39
N PRO A 312 96.51 105.94 -0.79
CA PRO A 312 95.13 106.43 -0.49
C PRO A 312 94.38 107.27 -1.60
N LYS A 313 93.09 107.63 -1.31
CA LYS A 313 92.25 108.82 -1.72
C LYS A 313 91.89 109.00 -3.21
N GLU A 314 90.70 109.41 -3.68
CA GLU A 314 89.47 110.10 -3.22
C GLU A 314 88.34 109.74 -4.24
N LEU A 315 87.08 109.55 -3.86
CA LEU A 315 86.00 110.55 -4.03
C LEU A 315 84.70 110.02 -3.40
N GLN A 316 84.05 110.90 -2.64
CA GLN A 316 82.72 110.74 -2.05
C GLN A 316 81.64 110.69 -3.14
N VAL A 317 80.53 109.95 -2.94
CA VAL A 317 79.15 110.51 -3.02
C VAL A 317 78.15 109.67 -2.20
N VAL A 318 77.46 110.39 -1.33
CA VAL A 318 76.23 110.22 -0.56
C VAL A 318 75.06 109.50 -1.26
N HIS A 319 74.36 108.58 -0.56
CA HIS A 319 72.90 108.65 -0.31
C HIS A 319 72.40 107.57 0.69
N LYS A 320 71.58 108.03 1.64
CA LYS A 320 70.62 107.31 2.54
C LYS A 320 69.20 107.61 1.95
N PRO A 321 68.04 107.05 2.41
CA PRO A 321 67.78 106.12 3.52
C PRO A 321 66.67 105.04 3.23
N GLU A 322 66.52 103.99 4.07
CA GLU A 322 65.33 103.70 4.92
C GLU A 322 64.35 102.60 4.41
N PRO A 323 63.33 102.12 5.19
CA PRO A 323 63.28 100.76 5.76
C PRO A 323 62.01 99.96 5.33
N GLU A 324 61.75 98.77 5.90
CA GLU A 324 60.40 98.30 6.37
C GLU A 324 60.41 96.79 6.73
N LYS A 325 60.22 96.43 8.01
CA LYS A 325 58.97 96.00 8.70
C LYS A 325 58.57 94.53 8.52
N ALA A 326 58.37 93.91 9.69
CA ALA A 326 57.75 92.62 9.92
C ALA A 326 56.32 92.50 9.35
N LYS A 327 55.92 91.28 8.95
CA LYS A 327 54.51 90.85 8.92
C LYS A 327 54.32 89.40 9.36
N LYS A 328 53.22 89.25 10.10
CA LYS A 328 52.63 88.09 10.80
C LYS A 328 51.82 87.22 9.82
N VAL A 329 51.88 85.89 10.01
CA VAL A 329 50.77 84.93 10.26
C VAL A 329 49.58 84.80 9.26
N LYS A 330 49.29 83.52 8.92
CA LYS A 330 48.02 82.83 8.54
C LYS A 330 47.47 82.84 7.10
N SER A 331 47.49 81.62 6.48
CA SER A 331 46.44 80.81 5.79
C SER A 331 45.38 81.49 4.88
N PRO A 332 44.80 80.91 3.79
CA PRO A 332 44.30 79.52 3.68
C PRO A 332 44.22 78.84 2.27
N THR A 333 43.97 77.52 2.29
CA THR A 333 43.06 76.67 1.47
C THR A 333 42.78 76.99 -0.02
N ARG A 334 43.00 76.02 -0.94
CA ARG A 334 41.93 75.34 -1.71
C ARG A 334 42.42 74.14 -2.54
N SER A 335 41.61 73.09 -2.49
CA SER A 335 41.61 71.84 -3.26
C SER A 335 41.57 72.06 -4.79
N PRO A 336 41.74 70.98 -5.58
CA PRO A 336 40.52 70.33 -6.10
C PRO A 336 40.50 68.79 -6.06
N GLN A 337 39.30 68.30 -5.77
CA GLN A 337 38.68 67.04 -6.21
C GLN A 337 38.84 66.83 -7.73
N HIS A 338 38.71 65.70 -8.41
CA HIS A 338 38.24 64.32 -8.24
C HIS A 338 38.97 63.54 -9.37
N THR A 339 39.31 62.25 -9.25
CA THR A 339 38.55 61.20 -9.94
C THR A 339 38.65 59.87 -9.20
N ALA A 340 37.51 59.17 -9.17
CA ALA A 340 37.29 57.85 -8.62
C ALA A 340 37.50 56.75 -9.66
N LYS A 341 37.50 55.49 -9.17
CA LYS A 341 37.55 54.15 -9.81
C LYS A 341 38.99 53.58 -9.79
N ASP A 342 39.32 52.49 -9.08
CA ASP A 342 38.63 51.22 -8.81
C ASP A 342 39.06 50.58 -7.46
N PRO A 343 38.23 49.72 -6.83
CA PRO A 343 38.64 48.88 -5.70
C PRO A 343 39.27 47.54 -6.16
N PRO A 344 40.11 46.90 -5.34
CA PRO A 344 40.84 45.68 -5.70
C PRO A 344 39.93 44.45 -5.77
N LYS A 345 40.20 43.62 -6.77
CA LYS A 345 39.61 42.31 -7.05
C LYS A 345 39.90 41.29 -5.93
N THR A 346 39.18 41.30 -4.82
CA THR A 346 39.29 40.19 -3.83
C THR A 346 37.99 39.76 -3.16
N LEU A 347 36.92 40.56 -3.18
CA LEU A 347 35.62 40.14 -2.61
C LEU A 347 34.67 39.44 -3.61
N ALA A 348 34.88 39.61 -4.92
CA ALA A 348 34.12 38.88 -5.94
C ALA A 348 34.63 37.44 -6.16
N ALA A 349 35.93 37.19 -5.98
CA ALA A 349 36.53 35.87 -6.13
C ALA A 349 36.08 34.89 -5.03
N LEU A 350 35.95 35.37 -3.79
CA LEU A 350 35.43 34.59 -2.65
C LEU A 350 33.92 34.30 -2.75
N LYS A 351 33.11 35.25 -3.26
CA LYS A 351 31.68 35.01 -3.52
C LYS A 351 31.43 34.06 -4.70
N TRP A 352 32.31 34.04 -5.70
CA TRP A 352 32.22 33.09 -6.84
C TRP A 352 32.62 31.66 -6.45
N GLN A 353 33.64 31.48 -5.60
CA GLN A 353 34.03 30.15 -5.07
C GLN A 353 32.98 29.56 -4.09
N ALA A 354 32.34 30.39 -3.27
CA ALA A 354 31.27 29.94 -2.37
C ALA A 354 29.99 29.51 -3.14
N GLY A 355 29.67 30.17 -4.26
CA GLY A 355 28.54 29.80 -5.11
C GLY A 355 28.78 28.50 -5.90
N LYS A 356 30.01 28.24 -6.32
CA LYS A 356 30.39 27.02 -7.07
C LYS A 356 30.32 25.76 -6.20
N SER A 357 30.64 25.87 -4.91
CA SER A 357 30.58 24.75 -3.96
C SER A 357 29.13 24.32 -3.67
N ARG A 358 28.20 25.27 -3.48
CA ARG A 358 26.76 24.95 -3.30
C ARG A 358 26.13 24.35 -4.56
N ALA A 359 26.53 24.80 -5.75
CA ALA A 359 26.02 24.24 -7.00
C ALA A 359 26.50 22.79 -7.21
N LEU A 360 27.75 22.48 -6.83
CA LEU A 360 28.29 21.12 -6.90
C LEU A 360 27.65 20.19 -5.86
N GLU A 361 27.44 20.65 -4.61
CA GLU A 361 26.69 19.88 -3.59
C GLU A 361 25.26 19.57 -4.04
N THR A 362 24.56 20.55 -4.64
CA THR A 362 23.19 20.34 -5.14
C THR A 362 23.14 19.34 -6.29
N ILE A 363 24.15 19.31 -7.17
CA ILE A 363 24.26 18.33 -8.27
C ILE A 363 24.59 16.95 -7.70
N GLN A 364 25.44 16.87 -6.69
CA GLN A 364 25.87 15.63 -6.05
C GLN A 364 24.72 15.00 -5.23
N GLU A 365 23.90 15.81 -4.54
CA GLU A 365 22.65 15.36 -3.91
C GLU A 365 21.61 14.89 -4.93
N LYS A 366 21.45 15.59 -6.06
CA LYS A 366 20.53 15.16 -7.13
C LYS A 366 20.99 13.87 -7.81
N LEU A 367 22.28 13.67 -7.99
CA LEU A 367 22.85 12.40 -8.49
C LEU A 367 22.71 11.28 -7.46
N LEU A 368 22.85 11.57 -6.16
CA LEU A 368 22.65 10.60 -5.10
C LEU A 368 21.16 10.21 -4.94
N MET A 369 20.24 11.16 -5.10
CA MET A 369 18.79 10.92 -5.20
C MET A 369 18.45 10.08 -6.45
N LYS A 370 19.05 10.37 -7.61
CA LYS A 370 18.85 9.59 -8.84
C LYS A 370 19.42 8.16 -8.74
N LYS A 371 20.50 7.98 -7.96
CA LYS A 371 21.09 6.67 -7.65
C LYS A 371 20.31 5.89 -6.58
N LYS A 372 19.68 6.58 -5.62
CA LYS A 372 18.76 5.98 -4.63
C LYS A 372 17.39 5.63 -5.22
N MET A 373 16.93 6.39 -6.21
CA MET A 373 15.75 6.07 -7.03
C MET A 373 16.12 5.25 -8.27
N GLY A 374 17.08 4.31 -8.13
CA GLY A 374 17.58 3.48 -9.23
C GLY A 374 16.43 2.94 -10.09
N ASP A 375 16.51 3.20 -11.40
CA ASP A 375 15.78 2.61 -12.53
C ASP A 375 14.34 2.08 -12.32
N HIS A 376 13.61 2.69 -11.40
CA HIS A 376 12.26 2.30 -11.04
C HIS A 376 11.24 2.44 -12.19
N PRO A 377 11.40 3.34 -13.19
CA PRO A 377 10.51 3.36 -14.35
C PRO A 377 10.75 2.19 -15.33
N VAL A 378 11.99 1.68 -15.44
CA VAL A 378 12.38 0.68 -16.44
C VAL A 378 12.10 -0.73 -15.93
N GLU A 379 12.36 -1.02 -14.65
CA GLU A 379 11.99 -2.32 -14.05
C GLU A 379 10.47 -2.48 -13.88
N MET A 380 9.72 -1.40 -13.59
CA MET A 380 8.24 -1.48 -13.58
C MET A 380 7.67 -1.66 -14.99
N ALA A 381 8.27 -1.05 -16.02
CA ALA A 381 7.84 -1.24 -17.40
C ALA A 381 8.13 -2.66 -17.91
N ILE A 382 9.25 -3.26 -17.52
CA ILE A 382 9.61 -4.65 -17.85
C ILE A 382 8.70 -5.65 -17.12
N ASN A 383 8.40 -5.42 -15.83
CA ASN A 383 7.49 -6.28 -15.07
C ASN A 383 6.02 -6.14 -15.50
N ALA A 384 5.57 -4.94 -15.91
CA ALA A 384 4.24 -4.74 -16.46
C ALA A 384 4.05 -5.37 -17.87
N PHE A 385 5.14 -5.55 -18.63
CA PHE A 385 5.11 -6.25 -19.91
C PHE A 385 5.15 -7.78 -19.73
N ALA A 386 5.81 -8.27 -18.68
CA ALA A 386 5.86 -9.70 -18.34
C ALA A 386 4.55 -10.26 -17.77
N MET A 387 3.70 -9.42 -17.15
CA MET A 387 2.37 -9.84 -16.62
C MET A 387 1.23 -9.80 -17.65
N LYS A 388 1.51 -9.40 -18.90
CA LYS A 388 0.52 -9.31 -20.00
C LYS A 388 0.68 -10.37 -21.10
N LYS A 389 1.56 -11.35 -20.89
CA LYS A 389 1.62 -12.63 -21.61
C LYS A 389 1.21 -13.73 -20.64
#